data_AF-A0A4S4CF62-F1
#
_entry.id   AF-A0A4S4CF62-F1
#
_cell.length_a   1.000
_cell.length_b   1.000
_cell.length_c   1.000
_cell.angle_alpha   90.00
_cell.angle_beta   90.00
_cell.angle_gamma   90.00
#
_symmetry.space_group_name_H-M   'P 1'
#
loop_
_entity.id
_entity.type
_entity.pdbx_description
1 polymer ?
#
loop_
_entity_poly.entity_id
_entity_poly.type
_entity_poly.pdbx_seq_one_letter_code
_entity_poly.pdbx_strand_id
1 'polypeptide(L)' 'MTQPDPTPEPTPTVLTPPPEMREVAPTPAPLLLASGLAVLAVGVLVQQGAWVLAVGSLWALAGGVMWALAALRESR' A
#
# COMPACT_ATOMS: atom_id res chain seq x y z
N MET A 1 1.49 50.11 40.15
CA MET A 1 1.79 48.70 39.84
C MET A 1 1.39 48.48 38.39
N THR A 2 2.34 48.29 37.49
CA THR A 2 2.09 48.19 36.05
C THR A 2 1.88 46.72 35.70
N GLN A 3 0.70 46.37 35.20
CA GLN A 3 0.35 45.00 34.79
C GLN A 3 1.06 44.67 33.46
N PRO A 4 1.77 43.54 33.34
CA PRO A 4 2.40 43.16 32.08
C PRO A 4 1.35 42.72 31.07
N ASP A 5 1.47 43.24 29.86
CA ASP A 5 0.65 42.95 28.69
C ASP A 5 0.79 41.45 28.31
N PRO A 6 -0.29 40.67 28.15
CA PRO A 6 -0.18 39.29 27.72
C PRO A 6 0.16 39.25 26.23
N THR A 7 1.45 39.07 25.91
CA THR A 7 1.92 38.77 24.56
C THR A 7 1.11 37.60 23.99
N PRO A 8 0.37 37.76 22.88
CA PRO A 8 -0.36 36.65 22.28
C PRO A 8 0.64 35.59 21.79
N GLU A 9 0.49 34.37 22.30
CA GLU A 9 1.29 33.22 21.90
C GLU A 9 1.10 32.98 20.39
N PRO A 10 2.18 32.85 19.59
CA PRO A 10 2.05 32.61 18.17
C PRO A 10 1.35 31.28 17.96
N THR A 11 0.18 31.33 17.32
CA THR A 11 -0.60 30.14 16.96
C THR A 11 0.31 29.16 16.20
N PRO A 12 0.42 27.88 16.62
CA PRO A 12 1.26 26.93 15.92
C PRO A 12 0.74 26.81 14.49
N THR A 13 1.57 27.24 13.55
CA THR A 13 1.31 27.05 12.13
C THR A 13 1.33 25.54 11.90
N VAL A 14 0.15 24.96 11.64
CA VAL A 14 0.05 23.55 11.26
C VAL A 14 0.75 23.40 9.92
N LEU A 15 2.03 23.04 9.98
CA LEU A 15 2.81 22.67 8.81
C LEU A 15 2.18 21.38 8.28
N THR A 16 1.40 21.50 7.20
CA THR A 16 0.94 20.34 6.47
C THR A 16 2.19 19.61 5.97
N PRO A 17 2.47 18.37 6.40
CA PRO A 17 3.67 17.67 5.98
C PRO A 17 3.68 17.54 4.45
N PRO A 18 4.87 17.59 3.82
CA PRO A 18 4.99 17.45 2.38
C PRO A 18 4.38 16.10 1.93
N PRO A 19 3.74 16.04 0.76
CA PRO A 19 3.03 14.85 0.29
C PRO A 19 3.91 13.60 0.17
N GLU A 20 5.24 13.75 0.14
CA GLU A 20 6.21 12.64 0.17
C GLU A 20 6.22 11.88 1.51
N MET A 21 5.67 12.45 2.58
CA MET A 21 5.53 11.82 3.90
C MET A 21 4.17 11.13 4.09
N ARG A 22 3.37 10.95 3.04
CA ARG A 22 2.12 10.20 3.13
C ARG A 22 2.47 8.76 3.53
N GLU A 23 2.24 8.41 4.80
CA GLU A 23 2.45 7.07 5.32
C GLU A 23 1.62 6.09 4.48
N VAL A 24 2.29 5.38 3.57
CA VAL A 24 1.66 4.34 2.77
C VAL A 24 1.29 3.22 3.73
N ALA A 25 -0.01 2.98 3.90
CA ALA A 25 -0.48 1.93 4.79
C ALA A 25 0.11 0.58 4.37
N PRO A 26 0.66 -0.22 5.31
CA PRO A 26 1.20 -1.52 4.97
C PRO A 26 0.10 -2.40 4.38
N THR A 27 0.28 -2.81 3.12
CA THR A 27 -0.68 -3.65 2.38
C THR A 27 -0.03 -4.99 1.99
N PRO A 28 -0.73 -6.13 2.19
CA PRO A 28 -0.21 -7.44 1.79
C PRO A 28 -0.26 -7.68 0.27
N ALA A 29 -0.83 -6.75 -0.50
CA ALA A 29 -1.08 -6.93 -1.93
C ALA A 29 0.18 -7.21 -2.77
N PRO A 30 1.32 -6.51 -2.58
CA PRO A 30 2.55 -6.80 -3.30
C PRO A 30 3.09 -8.21 -3.02
N LEU A 31 2.98 -8.67 -1.77
CA LEU A 31 3.42 -10.00 -1.35
C LEU A 31 2.57 -11.10 -2.01
N LEU A 32 1.25 -10.89 -2.08
CA LEU A 32 0.32 -11.83 -2.71
C LEU A 32 0.51 -11.90 -4.23
N LEU A 33 0.76 -10.75 -4.88
CA LEU A 33 1.10 -10.71 -6.30
C LEU A 33 2.41 -11.46 -6.58
N ALA A 34 3.47 -11.17 -5.82
CA ALA A 34 4.78 -11.80 -5.99
C ALA A 34 4.73 -13.31 -5.75
N SER A 35 4.02 -13.77 -4.71
CA SER A 35 3.85 -15.20 -4.43
C SER A 35 3.03 -15.92 -5.50
N GLY A 36 1.97 -15.32 -6.04
CA GLY A 36 1.19 -15.90 -7.13
C GLY A 36 2.01 -16.06 -8.41
N LEU A 37 2.80 -15.05 -8.76
CA LEU A 37 3.73 -15.11 -9.89
C LEU A 37 4.83 -16.16 -9.68
N ALA A 38 5.36 -16.29 -8.46
CA ALA A 38 6.36 -17.31 -8.14
C ALA A 38 5.78 -18.73 -8.30
N VAL A 39 4.55 -18.98 -7.82
CA VAL A 39 3.86 -20.26 -8.00
C VAL A 39 3.61 -20.55 -9.48
N LEU A 40 3.21 -19.54 -10.26
CA LEU A 40 3.09 -19.66 -11.72
C LEU A 40 4.42 -20.04 -12.38
N ALA A 41 5.50 -19.33 -12.05
CA ALA A 41 6.83 -19.58 -12.61
C ALA A 41 7.32 -21.00 -12.29
N VAL A 42 7.13 -21.46 -11.05
CA VAL A 42 7.45 -22.83 -10.64
C VAL A 42 6.54 -23.84 -11.36
N GLY A 43 5.25 -23.55 -11.48
CA GLY A 43 4.29 -24.41 -12.20
C GLY A 43 4.69 -24.62 -13.66
N VAL A 44 5.11 -23.55 -14.35
CA VAL A 44 5.63 -23.61 -15.72
C VAL A 44 6.93 -24.39 -15.78
N LEU A 45 7.89 -24.10 -14.88
CA LEU A 45 9.22 -24.70 -14.88
C LEU A 45 9.19 -26.22 -14.63
N VAL A 46 8.31 -26.66 -13.74
CA VAL A 46 8.21 -28.08 -13.33
C VAL A 46 7.19 -28.85 -14.19
N GLN A 47 6.62 -28.23 -15.24
CA GLN A 47 5.51 -28.77 -16.04
C GLN A 47 4.38 -29.34 -15.18
N GLN A 48 4.14 -28.73 -14.03
CA GLN A 48 3.03 -29.10 -13.18
C GLN A 48 1.74 -28.77 -13.94
N GLY A 49 0.83 -29.74 -14.01
CA GLY A 49 -0.37 -29.67 -14.85
C GLY A 49 -1.21 -28.41 -14.63
N ALA A 50 -2.15 -28.17 -15.55
CA ALA A 50 -2.96 -26.95 -15.66
C ALA A 50 -3.54 -26.40 -14.33
N TRP A 51 -3.76 -27.26 -13.33
CA TRP A 51 -4.16 -26.89 -11.98
C TRP A 51 -3.20 -25.90 -11.27
N VAL A 52 -1.88 -26.13 -11.31
CA VAL A 52 -0.92 -25.25 -10.62
C VAL A 52 -0.86 -23.88 -11.28
N LEU A 53 -0.94 -23.85 -12.62
CA LEU A 53 -1.04 -22.61 -13.38
C LEU A 53 -2.34 -21.85 -13.06
N ALA A 54 -3.46 -22.54 -12.95
CA ALA A 54 -4.75 -21.95 -12.60
C ALA A 54 -4.72 -21.34 -11.19
N VAL A 55 -4.20 -22.08 -10.20
CA VAL A 55 -4.08 -21.60 -8.81
C VAL A 55 -3.14 -20.40 -8.73
N GLY A 56 -1.95 -20.46 -9.35
CA GLY A 56 -1.01 -19.33 -9.34
C GLY A 56 -1.57 -18.09 -10.03
N SER A 57 -2.30 -18.26 -11.14
CA SER A 57 -2.97 -17.15 -11.83
C SER A 57 -4.06 -16.51 -10.98
N LEU A 58 -4.91 -17.32 -10.34
CA LEU A 58 -5.98 -16.83 -9.48
C LEU A 58 -5.40 -16.06 -8.27
N TRP A 59 -4.30 -16.56 -7.70
CA TRP A 59 -3.61 -15.92 -6.59
C TRP A 59 -2.97 -14.58 -6.98
N ALA A 60 -2.30 -14.54 -8.15
CA ALA A 60 -1.71 -13.31 -8.68
C ALA A 60 -2.78 -12.26 -9.00
N LEU A 61 -3.91 -12.66 -9.58
CA LEU A 61 -5.05 -11.78 -9.85
C LEU A 61 -5.64 -11.22 -8.55
N ALA A 62 -5.83 -12.04 -7.53
CA ALA A 62 -6.32 -11.59 -6.23
C ALA A 62 -5.39 -10.53 -5.61
N GLY A 63 -4.07 -10.76 -5.64
CA GLY A 63 -3.07 -9.79 -5.20
C GLY A 63 -3.12 -8.48 -5.99
N GLY A 64 -3.20 -8.56 -7.33
CA GLY A 64 -3.31 -7.40 -8.20
C GLY A 64 -4.58 -6.58 -7.98
N VAL A 65 -5.74 -7.23 -7.81
CA VAL A 65 -7.02 -6.57 -7.53
C VAL A 65 -6.96 -5.84 -6.19
N MET A 66 -6.42 -6.46 -5.14
CA MET A 66 -6.26 -5.79 -3.85
C MET A 66 -5.32 -4.58 -3.92
N TRP A 67 -4.25 -4.69 -4.71
CA TRP A 67 -3.32 -3.58 -4.91
C TRP A 67 -3.99 -2.40 -5.63
N ALA A 68 -4.73 -2.69 -6.71
CA ALA A 68 -5.49 -1.69 -7.45
C ALA A 68 -6.55 -1.02 -6.56
N LEU A 69 -7.27 -1.79 -5.73
CA LEU A 69 -8.26 -1.27 -4.79
C LEU A 69 -7.63 -0.39 -3.71
N ALA A 70 -6.46 -0.76 -3.20
CA ALA A 70 -5.72 0.08 -2.25
C ALA A 70 -5.33 1.42 -2.90
N ALA A 71 -4.76 1.39 -4.12
CA ALA A 71 -4.42 2.59 -4.87
C ALA A 71 -5.65 3.48 -5.18
N LEU A 72 -6.80 2.87 -5.46
CA LEU A 72 -8.07 3.57 -5.67
C LEU A 72 -8.60 4.24 -4.39
N ARG A 73 -8.35 3.66 -3.22
CA ARG A 73 -8.72 4.26 -1.92
C ARG A 73 -7.79 5.41 -1.56
N GLU A 74 -6.51 5.31 -1.87
CA GLU A 74 -5.50 6.34 -1.62
C GLU A 74 -5.71 7.61 -2.49
N SER A 75 -6.33 7.44 -3.66
CA SER A 75 -6.56 8.51 -4.65
C SER A 75 -7.88 9.27 -4.50
N ARG A 76 -8.77 8.81 -3.61
CA ARG A 76 -9.97 9.55 -3.18
C ARG A 76 -9.67 10.33 -1.90
#